data_AF-A0A7K9YCY3-F1
#
_entry.id   AF-A0A7K9YCY3-F1
#
_cell.length_a   1.000
_cell.length_b   1.000
_cell.length_c   1.000
_cell.angle_alpha   90.00
_cell.angle_beta   90.00
_cell.angle_gamma   90.00
#
_symmetry.space_group_name_H-M   'P 1'
#
loop_
_entity.id
_entity.type
_entity.pdbx_description
1 polymer ?
#
loop_
_entity_poly.entity_id
_entity_poly.type
_entity_poly.pdbx_seq_one_letter_code
_entity_poly.pdbx_strand_id
1 'polypeptide(L)'
;QIELIMEAIHKNRNMQYKKTMEVKQVCCSLLPYGALLYLSSLSRLWQLFLKLAQTKSALEDSDRSYQQSITSLEKIREEWQKEHIKACEFFETQECERISYFRGALWLHVNQLSQGCVQNDEKYEEIRKSLEMCSIERDIEFFVNLRKTGSSAPAPVVYENYYNAQRNVTPVRSPASVPISR
;
A
#
# COMPACT_ATOMS: atom_id res chain seq x y z
N GLN A 1 -9.75 -5.92 -22.74
CA GLN A 1 -9.97 -5.42 -24.12
C GLN A 1 -8.70 -4.88 -24.75
N ILE A 2 -7.97 -3.96 -24.09
CA ILE A 2 -6.70 -3.41 -24.60
C ILE A 2 -5.63 -4.48 -24.83
N GLU A 3 -5.47 -5.43 -23.90
CA GLU A 3 -4.51 -6.54 -24.05
C GLU A 3 -4.76 -7.38 -25.30
N LEU A 4 -6.02 -7.72 -25.59
CA LEU A 4 -6.40 -8.48 -26.79
C LEU A 4 -6.11 -7.71 -28.08
N ILE A 5 -6.33 -6.39 -28.08
CA ILE A 5 -6.00 -5.52 -29.22
C ILE A 5 -4.48 -5.49 -29.42
N MET A 6 -3.72 -5.29 -28.35
CA MET A 6 -2.26 -5.28 -28.40
C MET A 6 -1.68 -6.61 -28.87
N GLU A 7 -2.23 -7.73 -28.41
CA GLU A 7 -1.85 -9.06 -28.85
C GLU A 7 -2.10 -9.26 -30.35
N ALA A 8 -3.28 -8.85 -30.84
CA ALA A 8 -3.65 -8.96 -32.25
C ALA A 8 -2.73 -8.11 -33.15
N ILE A 9 -2.50 -6.84 -32.81
CA ILE A 9 -1.65 -5.95 -33.60
C ILE A 9 -0.19 -6.40 -33.56
N HIS A 10 0.30 -6.87 -32.41
CA HIS A 10 1.65 -7.42 -32.29
C HIS A 10 1.84 -8.68 -33.17
N LYS A 11 0.87 -9.60 -33.17
CA LYS A 11 0.88 -10.78 -34.05
C LYS A 11 0.88 -10.38 -35.53
N ASN A 12 0.04 -9.42 -35.92
CA ASN A 12 -0.03 -8.92 -37.29
C ASN A 12 1.31 -8.32 -37.75
N ARG A 13 1.89 -7.43 -36.94
CA ARG A 13 3.20 -6.81 -37.21
C ARG A 13 4.30 -7.86 -37.41
N ASN A 14 4.38 -8.85 -36.52
CA ASN A 14 5.40 -9.90 -36.61
C ASN A 14 5.20 -10.79 -37.85
N MET A 15 3.95 -11.10 -38.21
CA MET A 15 3.64 -11.83 -39.43
C MET A 15 4.07 -11.07 -40.68
N GLN A 16 3.77 -9.77 -40.75
CA GLN A 16 4.12 -8.93 -41.91
C GLN A 16 5.62 -8.64 -42.01
N TYR A 17 6.30 -8.54 -40.87
CA TYR A 17 7.76 -8.47 -40.82
C TYR A 17 8.40 -9.71 -41.47
N LYS A 18 7.95 -10.92 -41.09
CA LYS A 18 8.46 -12.17 -41.67
C LYS A 18 8.27 -12.21 -43.20
N LYS A 19 7.05 -11.90 -43.68
CA LYS A 19 6.74 -11.82 -45.12
C LYS A 19 7.64 -10.82 -45.85
N THR A 20 7.87 -9.65 -45.26
CA THR A 20 8.73 -8.61 -45.87
C THR A 20 10.18 -9.07 -45.98
N MET A 21 10.68 -9.81 -44.99
CA MET A 21 12.04 -10.36 -45.01
C MET A 21 12.22 -11.45 -46.07
N GLU A 22 11.19 -12.28 -46.30
CA GLU A 22 11.17 -13.25 -47.40
C GLU A 22 11.22 -12.56 -48.77
N VAL A 23 10.39 -11.52 -48.97
CA VAL A 23 10.39 -10.73 -50.22
C VAL A 23 11.74 -10.05 -50.44
N LYS A 24 12.35 -9.49 -49.38
CA LYS A 24 13.71 -8.93 -49.43
C LYS A 24 14.73 -9.97 -49.90
N GLN A 25 14.69 -11.17 -49.34
CA GLN A 25 15.61 -12.25 -49.67
C GLN A 25 15.51 -12.64 -51.15
N VAL A 26 14.28 -12.75 -51.67
CA VAL A 26 14.04 -13.02 -53.10
C VAL A 26 14.63 -11.91 -53.97
N CYS A 27 14.34 -10.65 -53.66
CA CYS A 27 14.86 -9.50 -54.40
C CYS A 27 16.39 -9.47 -54.42
N CYS A 28 17.03 -9.68 -53.26
CA CYS A 28 18.48 -9.72 -53.16
C CYS A 28 19.10 -10.89 -53.94
N SER A 29 18.43 -12.04 -53.99
CA SER A 29 18.93 -13.21 -54.71
C SER A 29 18.97 -13.00 -56.24
N LEU A 30 18.14 -12.11 -56.78
CA LEU A 30 18.06 -11.79 -58.20
C LEU A 30 19.09 -10.74 -58.66
N LEU A 31 19.67 -9.95 -57.74
CA LEU A 31 20.64 -8.88 -58.05
C LEU A 31 21.90 -9.36 -58.81
N PRO A 32 22.57 -10.47 -58.42
CA PRO A 32 23.76 -10.95 -59.13
C PRO A 32 23.45 -11.41 -60.57
N TYR A 33 22.25 -11.97 -60.77
CA TYR A 33 21.77 -12.39 -62.08
C TYR A 33 21.37 -11.21 -62.97
N GLY A 34 21.23 -9.99 -62.42
CA GLY A 34 21.12 -8.75 -63.21
C GLY A 34 22.48 -8.17 -63.61
N ALA A 35 23.52 -8.35 -62.77
CA ALA A 35 24.86 -7.76 -62.95
C ALA A 35 25.81 -8.57 -63.86
N LEU A 36 25.70 -9.90 -63.89
CA LEU A 36 26.55 -10.81 -64.68
C LEU A 36 26.42 -10.68 -66.21
N LEU A 37 25.50 -9.84 -66.72
CA LEU A 37 25.08 -9.83 -68.13
C LEU A 37 25.67 -8.69 -68.98
N TYR A 38 26.62 -7.90 -68.47
CA TYR A 38 27.34 -6.91 -69.27
C TYR A 38 28.55 -7.50 -70.06
N LEU A 39 28.83 -8.80 -69.96
CA LEU A 39 30.15 -9.37 -70.28
C LEU A 39 30.19 -10.66 -71.12
N SER A 40 29.17 -11.04 -71.90
CA SER A 40 29.18 -12.32 -72.65
C SER A 40 28.97 -12.23 -74.18
N SER A 41 29.77 -13.03 -74.90
CA SER A 41 30.06 -13.02 -76.35
C SER A 41 29.00 -13.66 -77.26
N LEU A 42 29.10 -13.32 -78.56
CA LEU A 42 28.09 -13.32 -79.62
C LEU A 42 27.51 -14.66 -80.16
N SER A 43 27.79 -15.84 -79.61
CA SER A 43 27.49 -17.11 -80.33
C SER A 43 26.18 -17.84 -79.96
N ARG A 44 25.37 -17.34 -79.01
CA ARG A 44 24.05 -17.94 -78.67
C ARG A 44 22.97 -16.89 -78.35
N LEU A 45 22.94 -15.87 -79.20
CA LEU A 45 22.36 -14.56 -78.94
C LEU A 45 20.85 -14.57 -78.60
N TRP A 46 20.00 -15.26 -79.37
CA TRP A 46 18.53 -15.23 -79.16
C TRP A 46 18.05 -15.87 -77.86
N GLN A 47 18.60 -17.03 -77.48
CA GLN A 47 18.24 -17.70 -76.22
C GLN A 47 18.73 -16.92 -74.99
N LEU A 48 19.87 -16.24 -75.12
CA LEU A 48 20.42 -15.38 -74.08
C LEU A 48 19.58 -14.09 -73.95
N PHE A 49 19.11 -13.50 -75.05
CA PHE A 49 18.20 -12.34 -75.03
C PHE A 49 16.86 -12.64 -74.34
N LEU A 50 16.24 -13.80 -74.62
CA LEU A 50 14.98 -14.20 -73.96
C LEU A 50 15.15 -14.39 -72.45
N LYS A 51 16.22 -15.08 -72.01
CA LYS A 51 16.53 -15.24 -70.58
C LYS A 51 16.85 -13.91 -69.91
N LEU A 52 17.57 -13.03 -70.60
CA LEU A 52 17.88 -11.68 -70.13
C LEU A 52 16.62 -10.85 -69.88
N ALA A 53 15.70 -10.82 -70.85
CA ALA A 53 14.43 -10.11 -70.72
C ALA A 53 13.61 -10.66 -69.56
N GLN A 54 13.57 -11.99 -69.39
CA GLN A 54 12.85 -12.65 -68.31
C GLN A 54 13.44 -12.35 -66.92
N THR A 55 14.77 -12.42 -66.75
CA THR A 55 15.45 -12.12 -65.48
C THR A 55 15.32 -10.64 -65.12
N LYS A 56 15.41 -9.74 -66.11
CA LYS A 56 15.21 -8.30 -65.90
C LYS A 56 13.80 -7.99 -65.43
N SER A 57 12.78 -8.55 -66.08
CA SER A 57 11.37 -8.40 -65.66
C SER A 57 11.16 -8.93 -64.25
N ALA A 58 11.70 -10.12 -63.94
CA ALA A 58 11.57 -10.72 -62.60
C ALA A 58 12.25 -9.88 -61.50
N LEU A 59 13.38 -9.23 -61.81
CA LEU A 59 14.05 -8.32 -60.88
C LEU A 59 13.21 -7.05 -60.64
N GLU A 60 12.68 -6.44 -61.69
CA GLU A 60 11.83 -5.24 -61.59
C GLU A 60 10.53 -5.53 -60.80
N ASP A 61 9.90 -6.68 -61.03
CA ASP A 61 8.71 -7.12 -60.30
C ASP A 61 9.03 -7.39 -58.82
N SER A 62 10.16 -8.06 -58.55
CA SER A 62 10.60 -8.35 -57.18
C SER A 62 10.96 -7.09 -56.41
N ASP A 63 11.62 -6.11 -57.04
CA ASP A 63 11.94 -4.82 -56.41
C ASP A 63 10.66 -4.03 -56.09
N ARG A 64 9.70 -3.98 -57.02
CA ARG A 64 8.40 -3.36 -56.79
C ARG A 64 7.66 -4.01 -55.63
N SER A 65 7.64 -5.35 -55.57
CA SER A 65 7.03 -6.10 -54.46
C SER A 65 7.72 -5.81 -53.12
N TYR A 66 9.04 -5.66 -53.14
CA TYR A 66 9.81 -5.33 -51.95
C TYR A 66 9.49 -3.91 -51.44
N GLN A 67 9.47 -2.92 -52.33
CA GLN A 67 9.08 -1.54 -51.99
C GLN A 67 7.66 -1.46 -51.41
N GLN A 68 6.71 -2.18 -52.00
CA GLN A 68 5.34 -2.26 -51.49
C GLN A 68 5.26 -2.92 -50.11
N SER A 69 6.00 -4.01 -49.91
CA SER A 69 6.05 -4.73 -48.63
C SER A 69 6.65 -3.86 -47.52
N ILE A 70 7.73 -3.12 -47.81
CA ILE A 70 8.33 -2.16 -46.88
C ILE A 70 7.36 -1.03 -46.52
N THR A 71 6.70 -0.45 -47.53
CA THR A 71 5.71 0.63 -47.31
C THR A 71 4.53 0.15 -46.45
N SER A 72 4.06 -1.08 -46.68
CA SER A 72 3.00 -1.69 -45.88
C SER A 72 3.45 -1.97 -44.44
N LEU A 73 4.65 -2.54 -44.26
CA LEU A 73 5.21 -2.83 -42.96
C LEU A 73 5.41 -1.56 -42.12
N GLU A 74 5.81 -0.45 -42.73
CA GLU A 74 5.99 0.82 -42.02
C GLU A 74 4.66 1.34 -41.45
N LYS A 75 3.57 1.30 -42.23
CA LYS A 75 2.23 1.68 -41.74
C LYS A 75 1.80 0.84 -40.54
N ILE A 76 2.06 -0.47 -40.59
CA ILE A 76 1.72 -1.40 -39.51
C ILE A 76 2.60 -1.15 -38.27
N ARG A 77 3.86 -0.78 -38.47
CA ARG A 77 4.78 -0.38 -37.38
C ARG A 77 4.27 0.89 -36.70
N GLU A 78 3.90 1.92 -37.46
CA GLU A 78 3.37 3.18 -36.93
C GLU A 78 2.07 2.96 -36.13
N GLU A 79 1.14 2.17 -36.68
CA GLU A 79 -0.10 1.80 -35.98
C GLU A 79 0.19 1.03 -34.69
N TRP A 80 1.08 0.03 -34.74
CA TRP A 80 1.48 -0.71 -33.55
C TRP A 80 2.11 0.20 -32.50
N GLN A 81 2.99 1.12 -32.89
CA GLN A 81 3.63 2.05 -31.96
C GLN A 81 2.60 2.96 -31.29
N LYS A 82 1.65 3.48 -32.07
CA LYS A 82 0.57 4.34 -31.55
C LYS A 82 -0.31 3.61 -30.54
N GLU A 83 -0.77 2.40 -30.87
CA GLU A 83 -1.61 1.62 -29.95
C GLU A 83 -0.83 1.12 -28.74
N HIS A 84 0.46 0.80 -28.89
CA HIS A 84 1.32 0.44 -27.77
C HIS A 84 1.47 1.58 -26.76
N ILE A 85 1.72 2.80 -27.23
CA ILE A 85 1.82 3.99 -26.37
C ILE A 85 0.51 4.19 -25.60
N LYS A 86 -0.63 4.17 -26.29
CA LYS A 86 -1.95 4.30 -25.63
C LYS A 86 -2.19 3.22 -24.58
N ALA A 87 -1.80 1.98 -24.87
CA ALA A 87 -1.93 0.89 -23.90
C ALA A 87 -1.06 1.15 -22.67
N CYS A 88 0.18 1.60 -22.85
CA CYS A 88 1.07 1.98 -21.75
C CYS A 88 0.48 3.12 -20.90
N GLU A 89 0.02 4.20 -21.53
CA GLU A 89 -0.61 5.35 -20.85
C GLU A 89 -1.86 4.92 -20.05
N PHE A 90 -2.67 4.02 -20.61
CA PHE A 90 -3.83 3.47 -19.93
C PHE A 90 -3.43 2.67 -18.68
N PHE A 91 -2.46 1.75 -18.81
CA PHE A 91 -2.00 0.95 -17.67
C PHE A 91 -1.30 1.80 -16.61
N GLU A 92 -0.51 2.79 -17.01
CA GLU A 92 0.09 3.74 -16.09
C GLU A 92 -0.98 4.50 -15.30
N THR A 93 -2.02 5.00 -15.97
CA THR A 93 -3.14 5.68 -15.30
C THR A 93 -3.82 4.76 -14.29
N GLN A 94 -4.12 3.51 -14.67
CA GLN A 94 -4.72 2.53 -13.77
C GLN A 94 -3.85 2.24 -12.54
N GLU A 95 -2.54 2.10 -12.73
CA GLU A 95 -1.63 1.87 -11.61
C GLU A 95 -1.48 3.11 -10.72
N CYS A 96 -1.46 4.31 -11.29
CA CYS A 96 -1.49 5.56 -10.51
C CYS A 96 -2.74 5.67 -9.64
N GLU A 97 -3.92 5.35 -10.20
CA GLU A 97 -5.18 5.32 -9.47
C GLU A 97 -5.14 4.29 -8.34
N ARG A 98 -4.67 3.07 -8.63
CA ARG A 98 -4.54 1.99 -7.65
C ARG A 98 -3.63 2.39 -6.48
N ILE A 99 -2.44 2.92 -6.77
CA ILE A 99 -1.49 3.38 -5.76
C ILE A 99 -2.08 4.52 -4.93
N SER A 100 -2.70 5.51 -5.57
CA SER A 100 -3.31 6.65 -4.89
C SER A 100 -4.42 6.20 -3.94
N TYR A 101 -5.29 5.28 -4.39
CA TYR A 101 -6.35 4.70 -3.59
C TYR A 101 -5.81 3.99 -2.35
N PHE A 102 -4.86 3.05 -2.51
CA PHE A 102 -4.32 2.31 -1.37
C PHE A 102 -3.62 3.21 -0.37
N ARG A 103 -2.83 4.18 -0.85
CA ARG A 103 -2.19 5.18 0.02
C ARG A 103 -3.23 5.97 0.82
N GLY A 104 -4.30 6.44 0.17
CA GLY A 104 -5.38 7.18 0.82
C GLY A 104 -6.15 6.35 1.85
N ALA A 105 -6.47 5.09 1.50
CA ALA A 105 -7.16 4.16 2.39
C ALA A 105 -6.32 3.84 3.64
N LEU A 106 -5.04 3.54 3.47
CA LEU A 106 -4.13 3.28 4.59
C LEU A 106 -3.96 4.51 5.46
N TRP A 107 -3.76 5.70 4.86
CA TRP A 107 -3.66 6.96 5.58
C TRP A 107 -4.90 7.22 6.45
N LEU A 108 -6.10 7.05 5.88
CA LEU A 108 -7.35 7.21 6.63
C LEU A 108 -7.44 6.20 7.78
N HIS A 109 -7.11 4.94 7.51
CA HIS A 109 -7.19 3.87 8.51
C HIS A 109 -6.23 4.11 9.69
N VAL A 110 -4.98 4.46 9.43
CA VAL A 110 -4.02 4.74 10.51
C VAL A 110 -4.37 6.00 11.30
N ASN A 111 -4.98 7.00 10.66
CA ASN A 111 -5.49 8.18 11.37
C ASN A 111 -6.67 7.84 12.28
N GLN A 112 -7.57 6.96 11.86
CA GLN A 112 -8.66 6.47 12.71
C GLN A 112 -8.12 5.71 13.93
N LEU A 113 -7.12 4.84 13.74
CA LEU A 113 -6.46 4.15 14.85
C LEU A 113 -5.79 5.14 15.80
N SER A 114 -5.09 6.14 15.26
CA SER A 114 -4.44 7.20 16.05
C SER A 114 -5.45 8.01 16.86
N GLN A 115 -6.60 8.34 16.28
CA GLN A 115 -7.70 9.00 17.00
C GLN A 115 -8.21 8.14 18.15
N GLY A 116 -8.34 6.82 17.94
CA GLY A 116 -8.69 5.87 18.99
C GLY A 116 -7.69 5.86 20.14
N CYS A 117 -6.39 5.99 19.87
CA CYS A 117 -5.36 6.12 20.90
C CYS A 117 -5.54 7.38 21.74
N VAL A 118 -5.81 8.53 21.12
CA VAL A 118 -6.05 9.80 21.83
C VAL A 118 -7.29 9.70 22.71
N GLN A 119 -8.39 9.16 22.20
CA GLN A 119 -9.62 8.97 22.98
C GLN A 119 -9.42 8.02 24.17
N ASN A 120 -8.59 6.98 24.00
CA ASN A 120 -8.28 6.08 25.10
C ASN A 120 -7.41 6.75 26.15
N ASP A 121 -6.42 7.56 25.74
CA ASP A 121 -5.59 8.35 26.65
C ASP A 121 -6.43 9.33 27.49
N GLU A 122 -7.38 10.02 26.87
CA GLU A 122 -8.35 10.89 27.56
C GLU A 122 -9.14 10.14 28.65
N LYS A 123 -9.63 8.92 28.34
CA LYS A 123 -10.35 8.08 29.31
C LYS A 123 -9.45 7.61 30.46
N TYR A 124 -8.19 7.29 30.17
CA TYR A 124 -7.23 6.91 31.22
C TYR A 124 -6.90 8.09 32.12
N GLU A 125 -6.85 9.31 31.58
CA GLU A 125 -6.71 10.53 32.35
C GLU A 125 -7.92 10.81 33.26
N GLU A 126 -9.15 10.54 32.81
CA GLU A 126 -10.33 10.63 33.66
C GLU A 126 -10.24 9.70 34.89
N ILE A 127 -9.78 8.46 34.69
CA ILE A 127 -9.54 7.51 35.79
C ILE A 127 -8.47 8.06 36.75
N ARG A 128 -7.37 8.59 36.21
CA ARG A 128 -6.28 9.17 37.01
C ARG A 128 -6.79 10.32 37.89
N LYS A 129 -7.54 11.26 37.31
CA LYS A 129 -8.18 12.37 38.05
C LYS A 129 -9.15 11.88 39.12
N SER A 130 -9.92 10.83 38.85
CA SER A 130 -10.81 10.23 39.85
C SER A 130 -10.03 9.67 41.04
N LEU A 131 -8.90 9.00 40.79
CA LEU A 131 -8.03 8.46 41.83
C LEU A 131 -7.36 9.56 42.66
N GLU A 132 -7.01 10.70 42.06
CA GLU A 132 -6.47 11.86 42.78
C GLU A 132 -7.45 12.44 43.82
N MET A 133 -8.76 12.19 43.67
CA MET A 133 -9.77 12.63 44.64
C MET A 133 -9.86 11.75 45.89
N CYS A 134 -9.30 10.54 45.84
CA CYS A 134 -9.27 9.59 46.94
C CYS A 134 -8.35 10.11 48.06
N SER A 135 -8.90 10.30 49.26
CA SER A 135 -8.11 10.66 50.45
C SER A 135 -8.28 9.59 51.50
N ILE A 136 -7.20 8.87 51.74
CA ILE A 136 -7.13 7.81 52.73
C ILE A 136 -7.44 8.38 54.13
N GLU A 137 -6.98 9.59 54.42
CA GLU A 137 -7.21 10.27 55.69
C GLU A 137 -8.70 10.52 55.92
N ARG A 138 -9.39 11.07 54.92
CA ARG A 138 -10.84 11.32 54.98
C ARG A 138 -11.62 10.02 55.13
N ASP A 139 -11.24 8.97 54.41
CA ASP A 139 -11.91 7.67 54.49
C ASP A 139 -11.73 7.02 55.87
N ILE A 140 -10.52 7.08 56.45
CA ILE A 140 -10.25 6.60 57.81
C ILE A 140 -11.03 7.43 58.85
N GLU A 141 -11.05 8.74 58.71
CA GLU A 141 -11.82 9.62 59.60
C GLU A 141 -13.31 9.28 59.56
N PHE A 142 -13.87 9.12 58.35
CA PHE A 142 -15.26 8.73 58.15
C PHE A 142 -15.58 7.38 58.82
N PHE A 143 -14.76 6.35 58.57
CA PHE A 143 -14.95 5.02 59.15
C PHE A 143 -15.03 5.08 60.69
N VAL A 144 -14.18 5.89 61.29
CA VAL A 144 -14.04 5.95 62.75
C VAL A 144 -15.18 6.73 63.36
N ASN A 145 -15.55 7.83 62.74
CA ASN A 145 -16.73 8.59 63.15
C ASN A 145 -17.99 7.74 63.09
N LEU A 146 -18.09 6.84 62.12
CA LEU A 146 -19.22 5.92 61.97
C LEU A 146 -19.21 4.75 62.97
N ARG A 147 -18.02 4.27 63.38
CA ARG A 147 -17.87 3.00 64.14
C ARG A 147 -17.33 3.15 65.56
N LYS A 148 -17.00 4.35 66.01
CA LYS A 148 -16.49 4.57 67.38
C LYS A 148 -17.54 4.14 68.42
N THR A 149 -17.07 3.47 69.47
CA THR A 149 -17.91 2.92 70.56
C THR A 149 -17.92 3.81 71.81
N GLY A 150 -17.19 4.92 71.80
CA GLY A 150 -17.06 5.85 72.90
C GLY A 150 -15.75 6.63 72.80
N SER A 151 -15.68 7.80 73.43
CA SER A 151 -14.47 8.64 73.50
C SER A 151 -13.71 8.51 74.82
N SER A 152 -14.29 7.78 75.79
CA SER A 152 -13.74 7.61 77.13
C SER A 152 -13.73 6.14 77.53
N ALA A 153 -12.64 5.71 78.13
CA ALA A 153 -12.57 4.41 78.77
C ALA A 153 -13.57 4.32 79.95
N PRO A 154 -14.09 3.13 80.28
CA PRO A 154 -14.89 2.93 81.48
C PRO A 154 -14.13 3.39 82.73
N ALA A 155 -14.82 4.07 83.64
CA ALA A 155 -14.21 4.51 84.90
C ALA A 155 -13.82 3.29 85.77
N PRO A 156 -12.66 3.32 86.46
CA PRO A 156 -12.33 2.30 87.44
C PRO A 156 -13.39 2.21 88.54
N VAL A 157 -13.81 0.99 88.88
CA VAL A 157 -14.75 0.77 90.00
C VAL A 157 -13.96 0.80 91.30
N VAL A 158 -14.31 1.72 92.20
CA VAL A 158 -13.66 1.88 93.51
C VAL A 158 -14.55 1.27 94.60
N TYR A 159 -13.94 0.62 95.59
CA TYR A 159 -14.66 0.06 96.73
C TYR A 159 -15.25 1.17 97.61
N GLU A 160 -16.56 1.08 97.89
CA GLU A 160 -17.27 1.95 98.83
C GLU A 160 -17.74 1.14 100.05
N ASN A 161 -17.29 1.54 101.24
CA ASN A 161 -17.71 0.92 102.49
C ASN A 161 -18.92 1.66 103.07
N TYR A 162 -20.12 1.07 102.92
CA TYR A 162 -21.37 1.65 103.43
C TYR A 162 -21.64 1.37 104.93
N TYR A 163 -20.80 0.57 105.59
CA TYR A 163 -20.97 0.23 107.01
C TYR A 163 -20.30 1.22 107.96
N ASN A 164 -19.37 2.07 107.48
CA ASN A 164 -18.65 3.06 108.30
C ASN A 164 -18.86 4.50 107.76
N ALA A 165 -19.81 5.24 108.33
CA ALA A 165 -20.14 6.62 107.94
C ALA A 165 -19.14 7.70 108.43
N GLN A 166 -17.83 7.40 108.50
CA GLN A 166 -16.80 8.41 108.71
C GLN A 166 -16.20 8.83 107.37
N ARG A 167 -16.63 9.99 106.88
CA ARG A 167 -16.10 10.65 105.67
C ARG A 167 -14.61 10.97 105.86
N ASN A 168 -13.72 10.10 105.41
CA ASN A 168 -12.36 10.50 105.08
C ASN A 168 -12.37 11.10 103.68
N VAL A 169 -12.48 12.43 103.63
CA VAL A 169 -12.27 13.23 102.43
C VAL A 169 -10.77 13.27 102.16
N THR A 170 -10.26 12.23 101.49
CA THR A 170 -9.07 12.40 100.65
C THR A 170 -9.55 12.46 99.21
N PRO A 171 -9.38 13.60 98.51
CA PRO A 171 -9.77 13.70 97.12
C PRO A 171 -8.81 12.81 96.32
N VAL A 172 -9.22 11.57 96.06
CA VAL A 172 -8.62 10.79 94.98
C VAL A 172 -9.04 11.51 93.71
N ARG A 173 -8.16 12.40 93.25
CA ARG A 173 -8.27 13.09 91.97
C ARG A 173 -8.60 12.03 90.93
N SER A 174 -9.82 12.08 90.39
CA SER A 174 -10.21 11.22 89.27
C SER A 174 -9.09 11.34 88.23
N PRO A 175 -8.50 10.24 87.74
CA PRO A 175 -7.62 10.33 86.61
C PRO A 175 -8.43 11.05 85.54
N ALA A 176 -7.95 12.21 85.09
CA ALA A 176 -8.57 12.91 83.97
C ALA A 176 -8.77 11.86 82.87
N SER A 177 -9.93 11.84 82.22
CA SER A 177 -10.19 10.97 81.08
C SER A 177 -9.03 11.17 80.11
N VAL A 178 -8.11 10.21 80.07
CA VAL A 178 -6.94 10.29 79.20
C VAL A 178 -7.53 10.23 77.80
N PRO A 179 -7.41 11.30 77.00
CA PRO A 179 -7.82 11.23 75.62
C PRO A 179 -6.98 10.12 75.00
N ILE A 180 -7.63 9.10 74.44
CA ILE A 180 -6.91 8.12 73.64
C ILE A 180 -6.46 8.89 72.40
N SER A 181 -5.21 9.36 72.41
CA SER A 181 -4.59 9.98 71.25
C SER A 181 -4.57 8.96 70.11
N ARG A 182 -5.16 9.36 68.99
CA ARG A 182 -4.98 8.67 67.70
C ARG A 182 -3.60 8.94 67.15
#